data_AF-A0A1F6G109-F1
#
_entry.id   AF-A0A1F6G109-F1
#
_cell.length_a   1.000
_cell.length_b   1.000
_cell.length_c   1.000
_cell.angle_alpha   90.00
_cell.angle_beta   90.00
_cell.angle_gamma   90.00
#
_symmetry.space_group_name_H-M   'P 1'
#
loop_
_entity.id
_entity.type
_entity.pdbx_description
1 polymer ?
#
loop_
_entity_poly.entity_id
_entity_poly.type
_entity_poly.pdbx_seq_one_letter_code
_entity_poly.pdbx_strand_id
1 'polypeptide(L)'
;MKSLKEIMSGPSISGYTGSATTRDMVATEIERRWGKAEVKKYDPEQNTCLTFAKWLSLNFVVKKGEKAIKSVTFVEQKDAKGNVIKKIPRPVFLFYVKQIEPRKEKV
;
A
#
# COMPACT_ATOMS: atom_id res chain seq x y z
N MET A 1 -12.46 -4.95 17.01
CA MET A 1 -11.25 -4.54 16.27
C MET A 1 -10.84 -5.70 15.37
N LYS A 2 -10.64 -5.49 14.06
CA LYS A 2 -10.16 -6.59 13.20
C LYS A 2 -8.67 -6.82 13.44
N SER A 3 -8.26 -8.06 13.61
CA SER A 3 -6.85 -8.42 13.69
C SER A 3 -6.15 -8.17 12.35
N LEU A 4 -4.83 -7.98 12.39
CA LEU A 4 -4.03 -7.80 11.18
C LEU A 4 -4.21 -8.98 10.21
N LYS A 5 -4.34 -10.21 10.74
CA LYS A 5 -4.60 -11.41 9.94
C LYS A 5 -5.95 -11.34 9.23
N GLU A 6 -7.01 -10.92 9.91
CA GLU A 6 -8.34 -10.76 9.30
C GLU A 6 -8.37 -9.66 8.23
N ILE A 7 -7.56 -8.60 8.40
CA ILE A 7 -7.41 -7.56 7.38
C ILE A 7 -6.68 -8.12 6.16
N MET A 8 -5.58 -8.85 6.37
CA MET A 8 -4.78 -9.42 5.29
C MET A 8 -5.53 -10.49 4.48
N SER A 9 -6.42 -11.27 5.13
CA SER A 9 -7.22 -12.32 4.48
C SER A 9 -8.63 -11.84 4.06
N GLY A 10 -8.98 -10.59 4.37
CA GLY A 10 -10.27 -10.01 4.04
C GLY A 10 -10.36 -9.58 2.57
N PRO A 11 -11.51 -9.01 2.15
CA PRO A 11 -11.64 -8.46 0.81
C PRO A 11 -10.54 -7.43 0.52
N SER A 12 -10.00 -7.47 -0.70
CA SER A 12 -8.95 -6.54 -1.10
C SER A 12 -9.46 -5.10 -1.02
N ILE A 13 -8.84 -4.33 -0.13
CA ILE A 13 -8.93 -2.87 -0.09
C ILE A 13 -7.68 -2.25 -0.71
N SER A 14 -6.79 -3.03 -1.31
CA SER A 14 -5.63 -2.50 -2.03
C SER A 14 -6.09 -1.66 -3.21
N GLY A 15 -5.44 -0.53 -3.45
CA GLY A 15 -5.68 0.30 -4.63
C GLY A 15 -4.89 -0.17 -5.86
N TYR A 16 -4.35 -1.39 -5.82
CA TYR A 16 -3.49 -1.92 -6.86
C TYR A 16 -4.29 -2.22 -8.13
N THR A 17 -3.86 -1.64 -9.24
CA THR A 17 -4.54 -1.73 -10.53
C THR A 17 -3.84 -2.71 -11.50
N GLY A 18 -3.05 -3.67 -11.00
CA GLY A 18 -2.39 -4.68 -11.83
C GLY A 18 -1.06 -4.26 -12.48
N SER A 19 -0.46 -3.12 -12.11
CA SER A 19 0.80 -2.66 -12.68
C SER A 19 2.01 -3.47 -12.20
N ALA A 20 2.52 -4.37 -13.05
CA ALA A 20 3.69 -5.20 -12.75
C ALA A 20 4.93 -4.38 -12.33
N THR A 21 5.21 -3.28 -13.02
CA THR A 21 6.31 -2.37 -12.67
C THR A 21 6.16 -1.82 -11.25
N THR A 22 4.94 -1.48 -10.86
CA THR A 22 4.64 -0.93 -9.53
C THR A 22 4.80 -2.00 -8.45
N ARG A 23 4.36 -3.23 -8.73
CA ARG A 23 4.60 -4.37 -7.85
C ARG A 23 6.09 -4.59 -7.63
N ASP A 24 6.87 -4.62 -8.71
CA ASP A 24 8.29 -4.94 -8.64
C ASP A 24 9.07 -3.84 -7.89
N MET A 25 8.75 -2.56 -8.10
CA MET A 25 9.34 -1.45 -7.33
C MET A 25 9.10 -1.60 -5.81
N VAL A 26 7.87 -1.94 -5.41
CA VAL A 26 7.54 -2.14 -3.99
C VAL A 26 8.23 -3.40 -3.45
N ALA A 27 8.26 -4.48 -4.24
CA ALA A 27 8.94 -5.72 -3.87
C ALA A 27 10.45 -5.52 -3.66
N THR A 28 11.13 -4.79 -4.54
CA THR A 28 12.55 -4.44 -4.38
C THR A 28 12.79 -3.63 -3.11
N GLU A 29 11.92 -2.67 -2.78
CA GLU A 29 12.08 -1.89 -1.54
C GLU A 29 11.80 -2.73 -0.29
N ILE A 30 10.85 -3.68 -0.35
CA ILE A 30 10.62 -4.66 0.72
C ILE A 30 11.84 -5.56 0.89
N GLU A 31 12.40 -6.06 -0.21
CA GLU A 31 13.62 -6.89 -0.20
C GLU A 31 14.79 -6.13 0.44
N ARG A 32 14.98 -4.86 0.05
CA ARG A 32 16.07 -4.03 0.55
C ARG A 32 15.96 -3.77 2.06
N ARG A 33 14.75 -3.71 2.61
CA ARG A 33 14.51 -3.39 4.03
C ARG A 33 14.43 -4.63 4.93
N TRP A 34 13.83 -5.71 4.45
CA TRP A 34 13.53 -6.89 5.28
C TRP A 34 13.94 -8.23 4.65
N GLY A 35 14.53 -8.22 3.46
CA GLY A 35 15.05 -9.39 2.78
C GLY A 35 14.02 -10.16 1.95
N LYS A 36 14.52 -11.12 1.16
CA LYS A 36 13.74 -11.96 0.25
C LYS A 36 12.60 -12.74 0.92
N ALA A 37 12.74 -13.05 2.20
CA ALA A 37 11.71 -13.79 2.94
C ALA A 37 10.39 -13.01 3.05
N GLU A 38 10.46 -11.68 3.15
CA GLU A 38 9.26 -10.84 3.23
C GLU A 38 8.67 -10.56 1.84
N VAL A 39 9.48 -10.55 0.79
CA VAL A 39 9.00 -10.45 -0.60
C VAL A 39 8.07 -11.62 -0.94
N LYS A 40 8.39 -12.84 -0.46
CA LYS A 40 7.53 -14.02 -0.64
C LYS A 40 6.15 -13.89 0.03
N LYS A 41 6.04 -13.04 1.06
CA LYS A 41 4.79 -12.76 1.79
C LYS A 41 4.09 -11.51 1.26
N TYR A 42 4.75 -10.76 0.38
CA TYR A 42 4.19 -9.56 -0.21
C TYR A 42 3.25 -9.95 -1.34
N ASP A 43 1.99 -9.53 -1.19
CA ASP A 43 0.99 -9.66 -2.22
C ASP A 43 0.35 -8.28 -2.45
N PRO A 44 0.56 -7.65 -3.63
CA PRO A 44 0.04 -6.32 -3.96
C PRO A 44 -1.49 -6.29 -4.10
N GLU A 45 -2.11 -7.42 -4.44
CA GLU A 45 -3.56 -7.56 -4.57
C GLU A 45 -4.21 -7.76 -3.20
N GLN A 46 -3.45 -8.16 -2.20
CA GLN A 46 -3.89 -8.26 -0.82
C GLN A 46 -3.59 -7.00 -0.02
N ASN A 47 -4.07 -6.96 1.22
CA ASN A 47 -3.95 -5.82 2.12
C ASN A 47 -2.57 -5.74 2.81
N THR A 48 -1.49 -6.13 2.11
CA THR A 48 -0.13 -6.18 2.65
C THR A 48 0.58 -4.81 2.64
N CYS A 49 0.23 -3.95 1.69
CA CYS A 49 0.77 -2.60 1.56
C CYS A 49 -0.38 -1.61 1.36
N LEU A 50 -0.57 -0.71 2.33
CA LEU A 50 -1.64 0.28 2.29
C LEU A 50 -1.09 1.69 2.55
N THR A 51 -1.87 2.71 2.15
CA THR A 51 -1.55 4.09 2.46
C THR A 51 -1.75 4.38 3.94
N PHE A 52 -1.09 5.44 4.46
CA PHE A 52 -1.24 5.87 5.85
C PHE A 52 -2.71 6.02 6.27
N ALA A 53 -3.52 6.68 5.43
CA ALA A 53 -4.94 6.90 5.70
C ALA A 53 -5.73 5.58 5.82
N LYS A 54 -5.42 4.59 4.98
CA LYS A 54 -6.07 3.26 5.06
C LYS A 54 -5.68 2.52 6.34
N TRP A 55 -4.40 2.53 6.72
CA TRP A 55 -3.97 1.97 8.00
C TRP A 55 -4.68 2.66 9.17
N LEU A 56 -4.78 3.98 9.12
CA LEU A 56 -5.46 4.77 10.16
C LEU A 56 -6.95 4.41 10.28
N SER A 57 -7.66 4.22 9.16
CA SER A 57 -9.06 3.74 9.18
C SER A 57 -9.24 2.33 9.75
N LEU A 58 -8.16 1.55 9.78
CA LEU A 58 -8.13 0.19 10.34
C LEU A 58 -7.65 0.18 11.80
N ASN A 59 -7.49 1.34 12.45
CA ASN A 59 -6.92 1.50 13.79
C ASN A 59 -5.47 1.01 13.92
N PHE A 60 -4.70 1.12 12.83
CA PHE A 60 -3.25 0.95 12.83
C PHE A 60 -2.57 2.29 12.52
N VAL A 61 -1.40 2.49 13.10
CA VAL A 61 -0.58 3.68 12.86
C VAL A 61 0.80 3.23 12.40
N VAL A 62 1.45 4.04 11.55
CA VAL A 62 2.83 3.81 11.16
C VAL A 62 3.74 4.11 12.37
N LYS A 63 4.67 3.20 12.65
CA LYS A 63 5.67 3.36 13.72
C LYS A 63 6.49 4.63 13.52
N LYS A 64 6.83 5.29 14.62
CA LYS A 64 7.60 6.53 14.57
C LYS A 64 8.98 6.31 13.91
N GLY A 65 9.31 7.13 12.91
CA GLY A 65 10.59 7.08 12.19
C GLY A 65 10.60 6.19 10.94
N GLU A 66 9.53 5.44 10.69
CA GLU A 66 9.41 4.63 9.48
C GLU A 66 9.22 5.49 8.22
N LYS A 67 9.93 5.13 7.15
CA LYS A 67 9.82 5.80 5.84
C LYS A 67 8.79 5.11 4.98
N ALA A 68 8.02 5.86 4.20
CA ALA A 68 7.12 5.27 3.22
C ALA A 68 7.89 4.51 2.13
N ILE A 69 7.24 3.52 1.54
CA ILE A 69 7.63 2.91 0.27
C ILE A 69 6.96 3.74 -0.83
N LYS A 70 7.78 4.36 -1.69
CA LYS A 70 7.28 5.18 -2.79
C LYS A 70 6.86 4.28 -3.95
N SER A 71 5.60 4.43 -4.34
CA SER A 71 4.96 3.77 -5.47
C SER A 71 4.42 4.85 -6.42
N VAL A 72 3.97 4.44 -7.61
CA VAL A 72 3.38 5.34 -8.61
C VAL A 72 2.08 4.72 -9.09
N THR A 73 1.03 5.52 -9.15
CA THR A 73 -0.22 5.17 -9.85
C THR A 73 -0.41 6.10 -11.04
N PHE A 74 -1.12 5.65 -12.06
CA PHE A 74 -1.41 6.44 -13.24
C PHE A 74 -2.89 6.80 -13.23
N VAL A 75 -3.18 8.09 -13.09
CA VAL A 75 -4.57 8.59 -13.17
C VAL A 75 -4.85 8.99 -14.60
N GLU A 76 -5.91 8.44 -15.17
CA GLU A 76 -6.40 8.79 -16.49
C GLU A 76 -7.16 10.12 -16.43
N GLN A 77 -6.65 11.13 -17.14
CA GLN A 77 -7.37 12.36 -17.41
C GLN A 77 -8.28 12.14 -18.60
N LYS A 78 -9.59 12.22 -18.35
CA LYS A 78 -10.62 12.07 -19.39
C LYS A 78 -11.11 13.44 -19.88
N ASP A 79 -11.49 13.53 -21.15
CA ASP A 79 -12.22 14.68 -21.69
C ASP A 79 -13.69 14.67 -21.23
N ALA A 80 -14.44 15.72 -21.57
CA ALA A 80 -15.87 15.80 -21.30
C ALA A 80 -16.70 14.70 -22.02
N LYS A 81 -16.10 13.98 -22.98
CA LYS A 81 -16.71 12.86 -23.72
C LYS A 81 -16.27 11.49 -23.19
N GLY A 82 -15.45 11.44 -22.14
CA GLY A 82 -14.97 10.20 -21.51
C GLY A 82 -13.72 9.58 -22.14
N ASN A 83 -13.10 10.20 -23.16
CA ASN A 83 -11.88 9.68 -23.78
C ASN A 83 -10.65 10.01 -22.93
N VAL A 84 -9.74 9.05 -22.77
CA VAL A 84 -8.50 9.24 -22.03
C VAL A 84 -7.54 10.12 -22.84
N ILE A 85 -7.36 11.36 -22.42
CA ILE A 85 -6.46 12.35 -23.07
C ILE A 85 -5.03 12.15 -22.59
N LYS A 86 -4.83 11.85 -21.29
CA LYS A 86 -3.50 11.80 -20.70
C LYS A 86 -3.46 10.86 -19.50
N LYS A 87 -2.33 10.19 -19.28
CA LYS A 87 -2.04 9.46 -18.05
C LYS A 87 -1.08 10.29 -17.21
N ILE A 88 -1.51 10.68 -16.01
CA ILE A 88 -0.71 11.49 -15.10
C ILE A 88 -0.14 10.57 -14.02
N PRO A 89 1.19 10.42 -13.91
CA PRO A 89 1.79 9.68 -12.82
C PRO A 89 1.59 10.44 -11.51
N ARG A 90 1.06 9.75 -10.49
CA ARG A 90 0.90 10.26 -9.14
C ARG A 90 1.69 9.39 -8.19
N PRO A 91 2.60 9.97 -7.38
CA PRO A 91 3.29 9.21 -6.36
C PRO A 91 2.28 8.76 -5.29
N VAL A 92 2.40 7.51 -4.87
CA VAL A 92 1.64 6.93 -3.77
C VAL A 92 2.63 6.47 -2.71
N PHE A 93 2.35 6.81 -1.46
CA PHE A 93 3.18 6.42 -0.33
C PHE A 93 2.51 5.27 0.41
N LEU A 94 3.15 4.11 0.38
CA LEU A 94 2.66 2.86 0.96
C LEU A 94 3.48 2.50 2.20
N PHE A 95 2.86 1.79 3.12
CA PHE A 95 3.49 1.23 4.30
C PHE A 95 3.19 -0.26 4.39
N TYR A 96 4.25 -1.04 4.59
CA TYR A 96 4.16 -2.49 4.73
C TYR A 96 3.72 -2.87 6.14
N VAL A 97 3.12 -4.06 6.31
CA VAL A 97 2.60 -4.56 7.60
C VAL A 97 3.62 -4.56 8.75
N LYS A 98 4.93 -4.62 8.47
CA LYS A 98 5.96 -4.52 9.51
C LYS A 98 6.19 -3.10 10.04
N GLN A 99 5.77 -2.10 9.28
CA GLN A 99 5.96 -0.68 9.59
C GLN A 99 4.82 -0.10 10.41
N ILE A 100 3.77 -0.87 10.65
CA ILE A 100 2.59 -0.43 11.39
C ILE A 100 2.52 -1.08 12.77
N GLU A 101 1.81 -0.43 13.68
CA GLU A 101 1.49 -0.90 15.01
C GLU A 101 0.03 -0.57 15.34
N PRO A 102 -0.64 -1.34 16.22
CA PRO A 102 -1.98 -1.00 16.68
C PRO A 102 -1.97 0.41 17.29
N ARG A 103 -2.92 1.24 16.88
CA ARG A 103 -3.09 2.57 17.47
C ARG A 103 -3.53 2.37 18.92
N LYS A 104 -2.65 2.64 19.87
CA LYS A 104 -3.03 2.74 21.28
C LYS A 104 -3.93 3.97 21.39
N GLU A 105 -5.20 3.77 21.70
CA GLU A 105 -6.04 4.88 22.17
C GLU A 105 -5.36 5.46 23.40
N LYS A 106 -5.15 6.78 23.39
CA LYS A 106 -4.87 7.48 24.65
C LYS A 106 -6.19 7.47 25.41
N VAL A 107 -6.26 6.64 26.44
CA VAL A 107 -7.21 6.81 27.55
C VAL A 107 -6.97 8.17 28.18
#